data_AF-A0A349IJP8-F1
#
_entry.id   AF-A0A349IJP8-F1
#
_cell.length_a   1.000
_cell.length_b   1.000
_cell.length_c   1.000
_cell.angle_alpha   90.00
_cell.angle_beta   90.00
_cell.angle_gamma   90.00
#
_symmetry.space_group_name_H-M   'P 1'
#
loop_
_entity.id
_entity.type
_entity.pdbx_description
1 polymer ?
#
loop_
_entity_poly.entity_id
_entity_poly.type
_entity_poly.pdbx_seq_one_letter_code
_entity_poly.pdbx_strand_id
1 'polypeptide(L)'
;MKKNIILVMLAILCLNACGKIKSAKVETTTAETETSAVKETQVPETTTEAVSTAAEPTSTAVEKQKKENKLPAFVYVGMNEAARICTAQSEIINKKMYEQQDVMIPAFVIADFDESDDNDMKIWANLWTFNYKLEGDNLLCKSGGEYPCLMHIKLDPGSANGYKVFKVETVTDGTNHDKELQKICENDESRVKMLNDHTAMEEQRKQLIEMYVSNFGLPVKSYQDEGSEKIMLENLS
;
A
#
# COMPACT_ATOMS: atom_id res chain seq x y z
N MET A 1 -18.03 -38.71 14.68
CA MET A 1 -17.23 -39.61 13.80
C MET A 1 -15.95 -38.89 13.38
N LYS A 2 -14.98 -39.57 12.75
CA LYS A 2 -13.74 -38.96 12.19
C LYS A 2 -13.81 -38.87 10.66
N LYS A 3 -12.87 -38.12 10.07
CA LYS A 3 -12.64 -37.85 8.63
C LYS A 3 -13.42 -36.63 8.08
N ASN A 4 -12.85 -35.74 7.28
CA ASN A 4 -11.44 -35.59 6.82
C ASN A 4 -11.13 -34.09 6.57
N ILE A 5 -9.89 -33.67 6.82
CA ILE A 5 -9.33 -32.43 6.26
C ILE A 5 -8.71 -32.77 4.90
N ILE A 6 -8.91 -31.93 3.90
CA ILE A 6 -8.25 -32.05 2.59
C ILE A 6 -7.32 -30.85 2.42
N LEU A 7 -6.01 -31.13 2.42
CA LEU A 7 -4.96 -30.16 2.13
C LEU A 7 -4.69 -30.15 0.62
N VAL A 8 -4.92 -29.04 -0.05
CA VAL A 8 -4.60 -28.88 -1.48
C VAL A 8 -3.30 -28.09 -1.63
N MET A 9 -2.18 -28.80 -1.80
CA MET A 9 -0.98 -28.21 -2.38
C MET A 9 -1.10 -28.24 -3.91
N LEU A 10 -1.04 -27.08 -4.55
CA LEU A 10 -0.90 -26.99 -6.01
C LEU A 10 0.58 -26.74 -6.36
N ALA A 11 1.16 -27.59 -7.20
CA ALA A 11 2.59 -27.57 -7.49
C ALA A 11 2.95 -26.60 -8.64
N ILE A 12 4.02 -25.83 -8.47
CA ILE A 12 4.57 -24.94 -9.50
C ILE A 12 5.41 -25.78 -10.49
N LEU A 13 5.02 -25.78 -11.76
CA LEU A 13 5.75 -26.47 -12.85
C LEU A 13 6.62 -25.48 -13.63
N CYS A 14 7.92 -25.44 -13.31
CA CYS A 14 8.90 -24.64 -14.04
C CYS A 14 9.31 -25.32 -15.37
N LEU A 15 8.82 -24.83 -16.50
CA LEU A 15 9.20 -25.32 -17.84
C LEU A 15 10.50 -24.66 -18.35
N ASN A 16 11.64 -25.24 -17.99
CA ASN A 16 12.93 -24.93 -18.62
C ASN A 16 13.11 -25.75 -19.92
N ALA A 17 12.85 -25.13 -21.08
CA ALA A 17 13.01 -25.77 -22.39
C ALA A 17 14.32 -25.36 -23.09
N CYS A 18 15.35 -26.21 -23.00
CA CYS A 18 16.57 -26.09 -23.79
C CYS A 18 17.01 -27.48 -24.26
N GLY A 19 17.02 -27.73 -25.58
CA GLY A 19 17.28 -29.06 -26.13
C GLY A 19 17.88 -29.04 -27.54
N LYS A 20 18.99 -29.76 -27.74
CA LYS A 20 19.67 -29.90 -29.04
C LYS A 20 19.46 -31.30 -29.64
N ILE A 21 18.60 -31.35 -30.67
CA ILE A 21 18.69 -32.10 -31.95
C ILE A 21 19.46 -33.45 -31.96
N LYS A 22 18.77 -34.52 -32.40
CA LYS A 22 19.16 -35.60 -33.39
C LYS A 22 18.23 -36.84 -33.20
N SER A 23 17.73 -37.57 -34.22
CA SER A 23 17.77 -37.48 -35.69
C SER A 23 16.66 -38.33 -36.37
N ALA A 24 16.18 -37.90 -37.55
CA ALA A 24 15.46 -38.67 -38.61
C ALA A 24 14.03 -39.23 -38.28
N LYS A 25 13.13 -39.51 -39.24
CA LYS A 25 13.23 -39.59 -40.72
C LYS A 25 11.92 -39.19 -41.47
N VAL A 26 12.03 -38.19 -42.35
CA VAL A 26 11.35 -37.94 -43.67
C VAL A 26 9.87 -38.33 -43.92
N GLU A 27 9.03 -37.31 -44.20
CA GLU A 27 8.21 -37.12 -45.43
C GLU A 27 7.65 -35.66 -45.43
N THR A 28 8.25 -34.68 -46.13
CA THR A 28 8.17 -34.33 -47.57
C THR A 28 6.88 -33.62 -48.00
N THR A 29 6.90 -32.27 -48.07
CA THR A 29 6.30 -31.42 -49.14
C THR A 29 6.86 -29.98 -49.02
N THR A 30 7.16 -29.33 -50.14
CA THR A 30 7.74 -27.97 -50.33
C THR A 30 6.64 -26.90 -50.49
N ALA A 31 6.83 -25.56 -50.38
CA ALA A 31 7.90 -24.62 -49.95
C ALA A 31 7.21 -23.25 -49.62
N GLU A 32 7.76 -22.03 -49.45
CA GLU A 32 9.08 -21.34 -49.58
C GLU A 32 9.28 -20.36 -48.36
N THR A 33 10.42 -19.75 -47.96
CA THR A 33 11.82 -19.55 -48.43
C THR A 33 12.25 -18.11 -48.83
N GLU A 34 11.97 -17.08 -48.00
CA GLU A 34 12.71 -15.78 -47.97
C GLU A 34 12.81 -15.28 -46.50
N THR A 35 13.94 -14.99 -45.81
CA THR A 35 15.40 -15.00 -46.05
C THR A 35 16.11 -13.63 -46.22
N SER A 36 16.51 -13.01 -45.09
CA SER A 36 17.78 -12.28 -44.83
C SER A 36 17.85 -11.94 -43.32
N ALA A 37 18.89 -12.24 -42.52
CA ALA A 37 20.35 -12.01 -42.62
C ALA A 37 20.71 -10.51 -42.42
N VAL A 38 21.13 -9.97 -41.26
CA VAL A 38 22.18 -10.30 -40.24
C VAL A 38 23.57 -9.70 -40.55
N LYS A 39 24.01 -8.73 -39.72
CA LYS A 39 25.36 -8.51 -39.12
C LYS A 39 25.34 -7.20 -38.28
N GLU A 40 25.90 -7.13 -37.06
CA GLU A 40 27.32 -7.02 -36.65
C GLU A 40 28.04 -5.73 -37.08
N THR A 41 28.97 -5.10 -36.34
CA THR A 41 29.40 -5.11 -34.91
C THR A 41 30.33 -3.87 -34.70
N GLN A 42 30.69 -3.54 -33.45
CA GLN A 42 31.91 -2.82 -33.00
C GLN A 42 31.76 -1.39 -32.45
N VAL A 43 32.37 -1.23 -31.27
CA VAL A 43 32.79 0.02 -30.60
C VAL A 43 34.28 0.23 -30.92
N PRO A 44 34.78 1.48 -30.90
CA PRO A 44 36.03 1.70 -30.18
C PRO A 44 35.99 2.92 -29.24
N GLU A 45 36.73 2.81 -28.14
CA GLU A 45 37.07 3.93 -27.25
C GLU A 45 38.09 4.87 -27.92
N THR A 46 38.24 6.10 -27.40
CA THR A 46 39.56 6.72 -27.14
C THR A 46 39.41 7.86 -26.14
N THR A 47 40.30 7.89 -25.15
CA THR A 47 40.34 8.87 -24.04
C THR A 47 41.35 9.97 -24.30
N THR A 48 41.11 11.19 -23.82
CA THR A 48 42.09 12.16 -23.24
C THR A 48 41.42 13.53 -22.99
N GLU A 49 42.02 14.50 -22.28
CA GLU A 49 42.36 14.58 -20.84
C GLU A 49 42.66 16.08 -20.53
N ALA A 50 43.16 16.39 -19.32
CA ALA A 50 43.54 17.72 -18.79
C ALA A 50 42.38 18.71 -18.48
N VAL A 51 42.14 19.32 -17.28
CA VAL A 51 42.84 19.57 -15.98
C VAL A 51 43.14 21.07 -15.75
N SER A 52 43.14 21.47 -14.46
CA SER A 52 43.50 22.78 -13.87
C SER A 52 42.31 23.75 -13.65
N THR A 53 42.16 24.49 -12.53
CA THR A 53 43.00 24.67 -11.31
C THR A 53 42.11 24.79 -10.06
N ALA A 54 42.65 24.59 -8.84
CA ALA A 54 41.91 24.63 -7.57
C ALA A 54 41.89 26.01 -6.87
N ALA A 55 40.89 26.24 -5.99
CA ALA A 55 40.93 27.22 -4.90
C ALA A 55 39.90 26.92 -3.78
N GLU A 56 40.37 26.90 -2.54
CA GLU A 56 39.62 27.13 -1.28
C GLU A 56 40.35 28.27 -0.52
N PRO A 57 39.87 28.85 0.60
CA PRO A 57 38.60 28.61 1.33
C PRO A 57 37.80 29.91 1.67
N THR A 58 36.51 29.77 1.99
CA THR A 58 35.83 30.70 2.93
C THR A 58 34.68 30.04 3.70
N SER A 59 34.60 30.28 5.01
CA SER A 59 33.47 29.87 5.87
C SER A 59 32.58 31.06 6.20
N THR A 60 31.35 31.08 5.68
CA THR A 60 30.29 32.00 6.14
C THR A 60 28.90 31.42 5.83
N ALA A 61 27.87 31.94 6.51
CA ALA A 61 26.45 31.83 6.17
C ALA A 61 25.77 30.45 6.33
N VAL A 62 25.79 29.94 7.57
CA VAL A 62 24.57 29.32 8.10
C VAL A 62 23.50 30.41 8.24
N GLU A 63 22.64 30.58 7.23
CA GLU A 63 21.34 31.23 7.41
C GLU A 63 20.29 30.88 6.35
N LYS A 64 19.04 30.74 6.81
CA LYS A 64 17.79 31.01 6.07
C LYS A 64 17.58 30.29 4.73
N GLN A 65 17.42 28.97 4.79
CA GLN A 65 16.24 28.36 4.15
C GLN A 65 15.29 27.84 5.23
N LYS A 66 14.32 28.68 5.64
CA LYS A 66 13.10 28.19 6.29
C LYS A 66 12.21 27.60 5.20
N LYS A 67 12.52 26.39 4.75
CA LYS A 67 11.54 25.57 4.01
C LYS A 67 10.25 25.50 4.82
N GLU A 68 9.12 25.60 4.16
CA GLU A 68 7.92 24.97 4.70
C GLU A 68 8.16 23.46 4.63
N ASN A 69 8.60 22.86 5.74
CA ASN A 69 8.75 21.42 5.88
C ASN A 69 7.36 20.76 6.01
N LYS A 70 6.51 20.95 4.99
CA LYS A 70 5.29 20.18 4.82
C LYS A 70 5.71 18.74 4.57
N LEU A 71 5.16 17.84 5.37
CA LEU A 71 5.33 16.41 5.19
C LEU A 71 4.73 15.98 3.83
N PRO A 72 5.29 14.95 3.16
CA PRO A 72 4.64 14.34 2.02
C PRO A 72 3.29 13.74 2.43
N ALA A 73 2.33 13.69 1.50
CA ALA A 73 1.10 12.93 1.73
C ALA A 73 1.42 11.44 1.89
N PHE A 74 0.65 10.75 2.72
CA PHE A 74 0.72 9.29 2.81
C PHE A 74 0.40 8.64 1.46
N VAL A 75 1.13 7.59 1.10
CA VAL A 75 0.87 6.76 -0.08
C VAL A 75 1.08 5.30 0.32
N TYR A 76 0.04 4.47 0.17
CA TYR A 76 0.17 3.04 0.39
C TYR A 76 0.90 2.38 -0.79
N VAL A 77 2.10 1.86 -0.54
CA VAL A 77 2.96 1.22 -1.55
C VAL A 77 2.85 -0.31 -1.57
N GLY A 78 1.94 -0.89 -0.78
CA GLY A 78 1.72 -2.34 -0.73
C GLY A 78 0.91 -2.89 -1.91
N MET A 79 1.05 -4.19 -2.15
CA MET A 79 0.40 -4.87 -3.28
C MET A 79 -1.09 -5.20 -3.04
N ASN A 80 -1.60 -5.16 -1.80
CA ASN A 80 -2.99 -5.49 -1.48
C ASN A 80 -3.98 -4.44 -2.04
N GLU A 81 -5.01 -4.89 -2.74
CA GLU A 81 -5.99 -4.05 -3.44
C GLU A 81 -7.06 -3.46 -2.52
N ALA A 82 -7.65 -4.28 -1.64
CA ALA A 82 -8.54 -3.79 -0.60
C ALA A 82 -7.85 -2.73 0.28
N ALA A 83 -6.56 -2.87 0.58
CA ALA A 83 -5.77 -1.87 1.31
C ALA A 83 -5.56 -0.56 0.53
N ARG A 84 -5.35 -0.61 -0.79
CA ARG A 84 -5.33 0.60 -1.65
C ARG A 84 -6.69 1.31 -1.66
N ILE A 85 -7.78 0.55 -1.63
CA ILE A 85 -9.15 1.08 -1.61
C ILE A 85 -9.48 1.68 -0.23
N CYS A 86 -9.15 0.98 0.86
CA CYS A 86 -9.27 1.48 2.23
C CYS A 86 -8.50 2.79 2.41
N THR A 87 -7.26 2.88 1.93
CA THR A 87 -6.44 4.10 1.95
C THR A 87 -7.16 5.27 1.26
N ALA A 88 -7.64 5.06 0.03
CA ALA A 88 -8.34 6.10 -0.74
C ALA A 88 -9.67 6.52 -0.09
N GLN A 89 -10.40 5.59 0.52
CA GLN A 89 -11.65 5.90 1.23
C GLN A 89 -11.37 6.65 2.55
N SER A 90 -10.34 6.27 3.31
CA SER A 90 -9.89 7.01 4.49
C SER A 90 -9.47 8.44 4.14
N GLU A 91 -8.83 8.68 2.99
CA GLU A 91 -8.59 10.04 2.50
C GLU A 91 -9.88 10.85 2.24
N ILE A 92 -10.89 10.24 1.63
CA ILE A 92 -12.19 10.89 1.34
C ILE A 92 -12.92 11.23 2.64
N ILE A 93 -12.92 10.31 3.61
CA ILE A 93 -13.46 10.53 4.96
C ILE A 93 -12.70 11.68 5.63
N ASN A 94 -11.36 11.64 5.62
CA ASN A 94 -10.56 12.62 6.32
C ASN A 94 -10.80 14.06 5.83
N LYS A 95 -10.79 14.24 4.50
CA LYS A 95 -11.01 15.54 3.84
C LYS A 95 -12.41 16.12 4.08
N LYS A 96 -13.37 15.30 4.51
CA LYS A 96 -14.74 15.70 4.85
C LYS A 96 -14.92 15.98 6.34
N MET A 97 -14.25 15.20 7.21
CA MET A 97 -14.58 15.15 8.64
C MET A 97 -13.58 15.86 9.56
N TYR A 98 -12.33 16.12 9.12
CA TYR A 98 -11.26 16.63 9.98
C TYR A 98 -10.52 17.86 9.44
N GLU A 99 -10.10 18.74 10.36
CA GLU A 99 -9.11 19.78 10.07
C GLU A 99 -7.74 19.15 9.75
N GLN A 100 -7.22 19.46 8.57
CA GLN A 100 -5.97 18.87 8.07
C GLN A 100 -4.77 19.32 8.90
N GLN A 101 -3.92 18.36 9.30
CA GLN A 101 -2.66 18.59 10.01
C GLN A 101 -1.47 18.46 9.02
N ASP A 102 -0.24 18.27 9.51
CA ASP A 102 0.94 18.13 8.64
C ASP A 102 0.87 16.89 7.74
N VAL A 103 0.31 15.78 8.24
CA VAL A 103 0.00 14.57 7.47
C VAL A 103 -1.21 13.83 8.04
N MET A 104 -1.96 13.13 7.18
CA MET A 104 -2.89 12.07 7.61
C MET A 104 -2.30 10.71 7.21
N ILE A 105 -2.26 9.78 8.16
CA ILE A 105 -1.87 8.39 7.93
C ILE A 105 -3.04 7.51 8.39
N PRO A 106 -3.62 6.65 7.53
CA PRO A 106 -4.70 5.78 7.93
C PRO A 106 -4.18 4.60 8.74
N ALA A 107 -5.06 3.97 9.51
CA ALA A 107 -4.97 2.55 9.84
C ALA A 107 -6.25 1.87 9.35
N PHE A 108 -6.21 0.57 9.06
CA PHE A 108 -7.42 -0.16 8.73
C PHE A 108 -7.30 -1.64 9.06
N VAL A 109 -8.37 -2.22 9.57
CA VAL A 109 -8.54 -3.68 9.65
C VAL A 109 -9.52 -4.08 8.57
N ILE A 110 -9.09 -4.97 7.67
CA ILE A 110 -9.95 -5.57 6.64
C ILE A 110 -10.35 -6.95 7.16
N ALA A 111 -11.64 -7.15 7.43
CA ALA A 111 -12.15 -8.43 7.92
C ALA A 111 -12.38 -9.42 6.78
N ASP A 112 -12.84 -8.94 5.62
CA ASP A 112 -13.23 -9.78 4.48
C ASP A 112 -13.26 -8.96 3.17
N PHE A 113 -13.04 -9.64 2.05
CA PHE A 113 -13.12 -9.09 0.68
C PHE A 113 -13.75 -10.14 -0.24
N ASP A 114 -14.99 -9.86 -0.67
CA ASP A 114 -15.78 -10.72 -1.56
C ASP A 114 -15.74 -10.17 -2.98
N GLU A 115 -15.03 -10.90 -3.85
CA GLU A 115 -14.82 -10.60 -5.27
C GLU A 115 -15.80 -11.37 -6.19
N SER A 116 -16.91 -11.91 -5.67
CA SER A 116 -17.77 -12.85 -6.42
C SER A 116 -18.75 -12.22 -7.43
N ASP A 117 -18.94 -10.90 -7.43
CA ASP A 117 -19.66 -10.15 -8.47
C ASP A 117 -18.87 -8.89 -8.86
N ASP A 118 -18.31 -8.85 -10.07
CA ASP A 118 -17.56 -7.72 -10.65
C ASP A 118 -18.28 -6.35 -10.54
N ASN A 119 -19.61 -6.35 -10.36
CA ASN A 119 -20.46 -5.17 -10.31
C ASN A 119 -20.76 -4.68 -8.88
N ASP A 120 -20.60 -5.54 -7.87
CA ASP A 120 -20.89 -5.26 -6.45
C ASP A 120 -19.97 -6.07 -5.51
N MET A 121 -18.66 -6.00 -5.75
CA MET A 121 -17.66 -6.59 -4.85
C MET A 121 -17.69 -5.87 -3.50
N LYS A 122 -17.50 -6.59 -2.40
CA LYS A 122 -17.69 -6.09 -1.03
C LYS A 122 -16.41 -6.13 -0.22
N ILE A 123 -16.05 -5.02 0.43
CA ILE A 123 -15.01 -4.99 1.46
C ILE A 123 -15.65 -4.67 2.81
N TRP A 124 -15.44 -5.52 3.80
CA TRP A 124 -15.76 -5.24 5.20
C TRP A 124 -14.50 -4.75 5.90
N ALA A 125 -14.46 -3.48 6.27
CA ALA A 125 -13.29 -2.86 6.87
C ALA A 125 -13.64 -1.84 7.96
N ASN A 126 -12.77 -1.73 8.95
CA ASN A 126 -12.79 -0.64 9.92
C ASN A 126 -11.71 0.35 9.53
N LEU A 127 -12.13 1.51 9.04
CA LEU A 127 -11.27 2.56 8.52
C LEU A 127 -10.97 3.56 9.64
N TRP A 128 -9.72 3.64 10.05
CA TRP A 128 -9.25 4.65 10.99
C TRP A 128 -8.49 5.75 10.24
N THR A 129 -8.79 7.01 10.57
CA THR A 129 -8.06 8.18 10.08
C THR A 129 -7.32 8.82 11.25
N PHE A 130 -6.01 9.01 11.14
CA PHE A 130 -5.22 9.72 12.16
C PHE A 130 -4.46 10.89 11.52
N ASN A 131 -4.66 12.09 12.04
CA ASN A 131 -4.01 13.31 11.59
C ASN A 131 -2.90 13.70 12.57
N TYR A 132 -1.68 13.81 12.06
CA TYR A 132 -0.48 14.07 12.84
C TYR A 132 0.12 15.43 12.55
N LYS A 133 0.64 16.05 13.61
CA LYS A 133 1.54 17.20 13.57
C LYS A 133 2.97 16.73 13.84
N LEU A 134 3.95 17.26 13.11
CA LEU A 134 5.36 16.93 13.32
C LEU A 134 5.97 17.79 14.45
N GLU A 135 6.43 17.13 15.51
CA GLU A 135 7.09 17.76 16.64
C GLU A 135 8.49 17.16 16.86
N GLY A 136 9.48 17.73 16.17
CA GLY A 136 10.85 17.22 16.15
C GLY A 136 10.95 15.94 15.32
N ASP A 137 11.25 14.82 15.98
CA ASP A 137 11.27 13.47 15.40
C ASP A 137 10.04 12.62 15.81
N ASN A 138 8.95 13.28 16.20
CA ASN A 138 7.72 12.63 16.65
C ASN A 138 6.49 13.10 15.86
N LEU A 139 5.64 12.16 15.48
CA LEU A 139 4.30 12.43 14.98
C LEU A 139 3.31 12.46 16.16
N LEU A 140 2.86 13.66 16.55
CA LEU A 140 1.83 13.85 17.56
C LEU A 140 0.46 13.78 16.89
N CYS A 141 -0.35 12.78 17.25
CA CYS A 141 -1.74 12.69 16.81
C CYS A 141 -2.55 13.86 17.39
N LYS A 142 -3.27 14.58 16.55
CA LYS A 142 -4.07 15.76 16.92
C LYS A 142 -5.57 15.59 16.69
N SER A 143 -5.96 14.70 15.79
CA SER A 143 -7.36 14.30 15.60
C SER A 143 -7.44 12.97 14.85
N GLY A 144 -8.52 12.23 15.07
CA GLY A 144 -8.78 10.99 14.34
C GLY A 144 -10.12 10.39 14.71
N GLY A 145 -10.37 9.17 14.24
CA GLY A 145 -11.60 8.44 14.53
C GLY A 145 -11.76 7.18 13.70
N GLU A 146 -12.83 6.46 14.03
CA GLU A 146 -13.13 5.08 13.67
C GLU A 146 -14.35 5.03 12.74
N TYR A 147 -14.27 4.25 11.67
CA TYR A 147 -15.35 4.12 10.68
C TYR A 147 -15.51 2.66 10.23
N PRO A 148 -16.23 1.82 11.01
CA PRO A 148 -16.58 0.46 10.63
C PRO A 148 -17.58 0.51 9.48
N CYS A 149 -17.26 -0.16 8.38
CA CYS A 149 -18.04 -0.03 7.15
C CYS A 149 -18.05 -1.28 6.25
N LEU A 150 -19.10 -1.34 5.43
CA LEU A 150 -19.19 -2.18 4.25
C LEU A 150 -19.08 -1.27 3.02
N MET A 151 -17.98 -1.40 2.27
CA MET A 151 -17.76 -0.72 0.99
C MET A 151 -18.22 -1.61 -0.16
N HIS A 152 -19.08 -1.07 -1.01
CA HIS A 152 -19.50 -1.66 -2.28
C HIS A 152 -18.68 -1.04 -3.42
N ILE A 153 -17.96 -1.88 -4.15
CA ILE A 153 -17.01 -1.48 -5.18
C ILE A 153 -17.27 -2.21 -6.49
N LYS A 154 -16.73 -1.66 -7.58
CA LYS A 154 -16.63 -2.37 -8.86
C LYS A 154 -15.40 -1.93 -9.63
N LEU A 155 -15.06 -2.66 -10.69
CA LEU A 155 -13.98 -2.26 -11.60
C LEU A 155 -14.29 -0.91 -12.26
N ASP A 156 -13.31 -0.02 -12.24
CA ASP A 156 -13.29 1.25 -12.98
C ASP A 156 -11.87 1.48 -13.52
N PRO A 157 -11.54 0.95 -14.72
CA PRO A 157 -10.21 1.08 -15.31
C PRO A 157 -9.77 2.52 -15.64
N GLY A 158 -10.65 3.51 -15.46
CA GLY A 158 -10.30 4.94 -15.55
C GLY A 158 -9.88 5.56 -14.21
N SER A 159 -9.98 4.83 -13.10
CA SER A 159 -9.63 5.30 -11.76
C SER A 159 -8.15 5.06 -11.42
N ALA A 160 -7.61 5.86 -10.50
CA ALA A 160 -6.21 5.78 -10.08
C ALA A 160 -5.82 4.47 -9.35
N ASN A 161 -6.79 3.67 -8.90
CA ASN A 161 -6.55 2.35 -8.29
C ASN A 161 -7.22 1.20 -9.05
N GLY A 162 -7.89 1.46 -10.18
CA GLY A 162 -8.61 0.46 -10.98
C GLY A 162 -10.02 0.12 -10.50
N TYR A 163 -10.47 0.70 -9.37
CA TYR A 163 -11.77 0.43 -8.75
C TYR A 163 -12.54 1.72 -8.48
N LYS A 164 -13.85 1.56 -8.26
CA LYS A 164 -14.74 2.63 -7.80
C LYS A 164 -15.63 2.15 -6.67
N VAL A 165 -15.42 2.72 -5.49
CA VAL A 165 -16.38 2.70 -4.39
C VAL A 165 -17.61 3.49 -4.85
N PHE A 166 -18.80 2.88 -4.83
CA PHE A 166 -20.04 3.53 -5.26
C PHE A 166 -21.12 3.60 -4.16
N LYS A 167 -20.96 2.83 -3.09
CA LYS A 167 -21.78 2.88 -1.87
C LYS A 167 -20.91 2.49 -0.67
N VAL A 168 -21.13 3.15 0.46
CA VAL A 168 -20.52 2.79 1.76
C VAL A 168 -21.63 2.76 2.79
N GLU A 169 -21.84 1.65 3.48
CA GLU A 169 -22.65 1.59 4.70
C GLU A 169 -21.72 1.72 5.91
N THR A 170 -21.84 2.81 6.66
CA THR A 170 -21.08 3.09 7.89
C THR A 170 -21.92 2.83 9.13
N VAL A 171 -21.31 2.31 10.19
CA VAL A 171 -21.89 2.23 11.53
C VAL A 171 -21.98 3.63 12.16
N THR A 172 -22.99 3.88 13.00
CA THR A 172 -23.11 5.12 13.80
C THR A 172 -22.63 4.94 15.25
N ASP A 173 -22.14 6.02 15.85
CA ASP A 173 -21.67 6.04 17.23
C ASP A 173 -22.78 5.84 18.27
N GLY A 174 -22.43 5.23 19.40
CA GLY A 174 -23.31 5.12 20.56
C GLY A 174 -24.21 3.88 20.54
N THR A 175 -25.45 4.01 21.04
CA THR A 175 -26.30 2.86 21.44
C THR A 175 -26.84 1.99 20.31
N ASN A 176 -26.57 2.34 19.05
CA ASN A 176 -26.88 1.53 17.88
C ASN A 176 -25.66 0.79 17.30
N HIS A 177 -24.43 1.17 17.68
CA HIS A 177 -23.18 0.73 17.06
C HIS A 177 -23.13 -0.79 16.84
N ASP A 178 -23.23 -1.59 17.91
CA ASP A 178 -23.19 -3.06 17.85
C ASP A 178 -24.19 -3.67 16.87
N LYS A 179 -25.41 -3.10 16.80
CA LYS A 179 -26.50 -3.61 15.96
C LYS A 179 -26.31 -3.26 14.49
N GLU A 180 -25.79 -2.07 14.22
CA GLU A 180 -25.46 -1.62 12.87
C GLU A 180 -24.22 -2.34 12.35
N LEU A 181 -23.22 -2.59 13.21
CA LEU A 181 -22.05 -3.41 12.92
C LEU A 181 -22.45 -4.87 12.61
N GLN A 182 -23.27 -5.50 13.46
CA GLN A 182 -23.84 -6.82 13.19
C GLN A 182 -24.60 -6.85 11.86
N LYS A 183 -25.40 -5.81 11.56
CA LYS A 183 -26.15 -5.69 10.30
C LYS A 183 -25.21 -5.63 9.08
N ILE A 184 -24.20 -4.77 9.07
CA ILE A 184 -23.30 -4.64 7.90
C ILE A 184 -22.41 -5.89 7.72
N CYS A 185 -22.05 -6.57 8.82
CA CYS A 185 -21.34 -7.85 8.79
C CYS A 185 -22.22 -9.05 8.44
N GLU A 186 -23.51 -8.84 8.09
CA GLU A 186 -24.48 -9.89 7.75
C GLU A 186 -24.75 -10.88 8.93
N ASN A 187 -24.45 -10.46 10.16
CA ASN A 187 -24.39 -11.22 11.42
C ASN A 187 -23.23 -12.24 11.52
N ASP A 188 -22.19 -12.13 10.69
CA ASP A 188 -20.98 -12.93 10.84
C ASP A 188 -20.17 -12.47 12.06
N GLU A 189 -20.12 -13.32 13.10
CA GLU A 189 -19.39 -13.05 14.34
C GLU A 189 -17.87 -12.88 14.13
N SER A 190 -17.29 -13.52 13.10
CA SER A 190 -15.86 -13.40 12.81
C SER A 190 -15.54 -12.04 12.18
N ARG A 191 -16.37 -11.55 11.25
CA ARG A 191 -16.26 -10.20 10.69
C ARG A 191 -16.44 -9.15 11.79
N VAL A 192 -17.50 -9.26 12.60
CA VAL A 192 -17.74 -8.35 13.75
C VAL A 192 -16.55 -8.34 14.71
N LYS A 193 -15.98 -9.50 15.04
CA LYS A 193 -14.80 -9.58 15.90
C LYS A 193 -13.58 -8.89 15.29
N MET A 194 -13.27 -9.13 14.02
CA MET A 194 -12.11 -8.51 13.37
C MET A 194 -12.25 -6.98 13.28
N LEU A 195 -13.44 -6.47 12.95
CA LEU A 195 -13.66 -5.03 12.86
C LEU A 195 -13.51 -4.32 14.22
N ASN A 196 -13.77 -5.01 15.33
CA ASN A 196 -13.57 -4.52 16.70
C ASN A 196 -12.17 -4.85 17.30
N ASP A 197 -11.22 -5.37 16.52
CA ASP A 197 -9.89 -5.72 17.04
C ASP A 197 -8.95 -4.50 17.06
N HIS A 198 -9.04 -3.72 18.14
CA HIS A 198 -8.15 -2.58 18.38
C HIS A 198 -6.65 -2.97 18.46
N THR A 199 -6.32 -4.25 18.73
CA THR A 199 -4.91 -4.71 18.74
C THR A 199 -4.39 -4.80 17.31
N ALA A 200 -5.15 -5.45 16.43
CA ALA A 200 -4.85 -5.49 15.00
C ALA A 200 -4.83 -4.07 14.38
N MET A 201 -5.68 -3.16 14.86
CA MET A 201 -5.68 -1.76 14.44
C MET A 201 -4.37 -1.04 14.82
N GLU A 202 -3.93 -1.11 16.07
CA GLU A 202 -2.65 -0.48 16.50
C GLU A 202 -1.42 -1.12 15.84
N GLU A 203 -1.43 -2.43 15.59
CA GLU A 203 -0.39 -3.10 14.79
C GLU A 203 -0.35 -2.56 13.36
N GLN A 204 -1.51 -2.41 12.69
CA GLN A 204 -1.58 -1.77 11.36
C GLN A 204 -1.19 -0.30 11.40
N ARG A 205 -1.58 0.45 12.43
CA ARG A 205 -1.20 1.85 12.64
C ARG A 205 0.31 2.02 12.70
N LYS A 206 1.02 1.19 13.49
CA LYS A 206 2.49 1.18 13.51
C LYS A 206 3.08 0.82 12.15
N GLN A 207 2.65 -0.28 11.54
CA GLN A 207 3.17 -0.75 10.24
C GLN A 207 3.02 0.29 9.12
N LEU A 208 1.90 1.02 9.07
CA LEU A 208 1.65 2.04 8.04
C LEU A 208 2.43 3.34 8.31
N ILE A 209 2.69 3.69 9.58
CA ILE A 209 3.61 4.78 9.93
C ILE A 209 5.07 4.40 9.58
N GLU A 210 5.49 3.15 9.84
CA GLU A 210 6.83 2.67 9.46
C GLU A 210 7.01 2.63 7.94
N MET A 211 6.02 2.14 7.20
CA MET A 211 5.96 2.21 5.73
C MET A 211 6.11 3.65 5.23
N TYR A 212 5.37 4.59 5.83
CA TYR A 212 5.41 6.01 5.46
C TYR A 212 6.78 6.65 5.70
N VAL A 213 7.35 6.44 6.89
CA VAL A 213 8.65 7.01 7.28
C VAL A 213 9.77 6.43 6.41
N SER A 214 9.74 5.12 6.13
CA SER A 214 10.69 4.45 5.24
C SER A 214 10.58 4.95 3.79
N ASN A 215 9.38 4.95 3.20
CA ASN A 215 9.15 5.31 1.80
C ASN A 215 9.59 6.75 1.45
N PHE A 216 9.54 7.66 2.44
CA PHE A 216 9.93 9.06 2.26
C PHE A 216 11.25 9.46 2.95
N GLY A 217 11.98 8.51 3.56
CA GLY A 217 13.27 8.76 4.21
C GLY A 217 13.19 9.78 5.37
N LEU A 218 12.10 9.76 6.14
CA LEU A 218 11.80 10.81 7.12
C LEU A 218 12.57 10.58 8.45
N PRO A 219 13.06 11.63 9.12
CA PRO A 219 13.80 11.52 10.39
C PRO A 219 12.89 11.31 11.62
N VAL A 220 11.70 10.75 11.44
CA VAL A 220 10.71 10.47 12.50
C VAL A 220 11.07 9.15 13.19
N LYS A 221 11.17 9.14 14.51
CA LYS A 221 11.49 7.95 15.33
C LYS A 221 10.33 7.44 16.18
N SER A 222 9.26 8.23 16.31
CA SER A 222 8.17 7.94 17.24
C SER A 222 6.83 8.52 16.77
N TYR A 223 5.75 7.95 17.28
CA TYR A 223 4.43 8.57 17.26
C TYR A 223 3.80 8.49 18.67
N GLN A 224 2.82 9.36 18.94
CA GLN A 224 2.04 9.32 20.17
C GLN A 224 0.67 9.93 19.98
N ASP A 225 -0.28 9.54 20.83
CA ASP A 225 -1.48 10.31 21.09
C ASP A 225 -1.24 11.38 22.17
N GLU A 226 -2.10 12.39 22.22
CA GLU A 226 -1.95 13.52 23.14
C GLU A 226 -2.19 13.10 24.59
N GLY A 227 -1.18 13.29 25.44
CA GLY A 227 -1.18 12.83 26.84
C GLY A 227 -0.68 11.40 27.06
N SER A 228 -0.43 10.63 25.99
CA SER A 228 0.12 9.27 26.04
C SER A 228 1.66 9.24 25.98
N GLU A 229 2.25 8.10 26.35
CA GLU A 229 3.67 7.83 26.11
C GLU A 229 3.98 7.66 24.61
N LYS A 230 5.26 7.78 24.25
CA LYS A 230 5.73 7.63 22.86
C LYS A 230 5.87 6.17 22.47
N ILE A 231 5.25 5.79 21.36
CA ILE A 231 5.48 4.52 20.69
C ILE A 231 6.67 4.71 19.73
N MET A 232 7.72 3.92 19.94
CA MET A 232 8.92 3.95 19.10
C MET A 232 8.70 3.14 17.81
N LEU A 233 9.15 3.72 16.70
CA LEU A 233 9.23 3.04 15.41
C LEU A 233 10.49 2.19 15.35
N GLU A 234 10.40 1.01 14.73
CA GLU A 234 11.50 0.07 14.59
C GLU A 234 12.01 0.04 13.13
N ASN A 235 13.26 -0.37 12.93
CA ASN A 235 13.87 -0.60 11.61
C ASN A 235 13.93 0.62 10.68
N LEU A 236 14.37 1.76 11.21
CA LEU A 236 14.76 2.95 10.42
C LEU A 236 16.22 2.84 9.98
N SER A 237 16.47 2.14 8.87
CA SER A 237 17.79 1.88 8.27
C SER A 237 18.03 2.63 6.97
#